data_AF-G0IUS3-F1
#
_entry.id   AF-G0IUS3-F1
#
_cell.length_a   1.000
_cell.length_b   1.000
_cell.length_c   1.000
_cell.angle_alpha   90.00
_cell.angle_beta   90.00
_cell.angle_gamma   90.00
#
_symmetry.space_group_name_H-M   'P 1'
#
loop_
_entity.id
_entity.type
_entity.pdbx_description
1 polymer ?
#
loop_
_entity_poly.entity_id
_entity_poly.type
_entity_poly.pdbx_seq_one_letter_code
_entity_poly.pdbx_strand_id
1 'polypeptide(L)'
;MKKLIMICALVGATFAQAQAQRQDNRERDPEKMAERMSQRMGEKLDLTTEQEEQLKNLFIEEANKRKEIEEARKEEMKTAKEDHKEKLEAILSPEQLEKWEAEKKEAGDKMRERRKRRRGIDE
;
A
#
# COMPACT_ATOMS: atom_id res chain seq x y z
N MET A 1 -4.48 -52.82 -4.61
CA MET A 1 -4.78 -51.37 -4.79
C MET A 1 -5.55 -50.87 -3.57
N LYS A 2 -4.91 -50.14 -2.64
CA LYS A 2 -5.57 -49.50 -1.48
C LYS A 2 -4.65 -48.57 -0.63
N LYS A 3 -3.45 -48.19 -1.11
CA LYS A 3 -2.48 -47.41 -0.30
C LYS A 3 -1.79 -46.26 -1.03
N LEU A 4 -2.35 -45.75 -2.12
CA LEU A 4 -1.73 -44.66 -2.91
C LEU A 4 -2.61 -43.42 -3.12
N ILE A 5 -3.78 -43.34 -2.50
CA ILE A 5 -4.69 -42.18 -2.64
C ILE A 5 -4.55 -41.19 -1.47
N MET A 6 -3.80 -41.52 -0.42
CA MET A 6 -3.76 -40.76 0.83
C MET A 6 -2.49 -39.89 0.99
N ILE A 7 -1.94 -39.34 -0.10
CA ILE A 7 -0.78 -38.42 -0.02
C ILE A 7 -1.04 -37.09 -0.77
N CYS A 8 -2.00 -37.05 -1.70
CA CYS A 8 -2.32 -35.80 -2.41
C CYS A 8 -3.15 -34.80 -1.60
N ALA A 9 -3.69 -35.19 -0.43
CA ALA A 9 -4.54 -34.31 0.38
C ALA A 9 -3.78 -33.35 1.30
N LEU A 10 -2.46 -33.53 1.51
CA LEU A 10 -1.67 -32.69 2.43
C LEU A 10 -0.97 -31.50 1.76
N VAL A 11 -0.88 -31.47 0.43
CA VAL A 11 -0.20 -30.37 -0.31
C VAL A 11 -1.17 -29.26 -0.72
N GLY A 12 -2.48 -29.53 -0.76
CA GLY A 12 -3.49 -28.52 -1.11
C GLY A 12 -3.76 -27.46 -0.02
N ALA A 13 -3.46 -27.76 1.24
CA ALA A 13 -3.76 -26.87 2.37
C ALA A 13 -2.79 -25.68 2.49
N THR A 14 -1.56 -25.78 1.96
CA THR A 14 -0.55 -24.71 2.10
C THR A 14 -0.73 -23.56 1.11
N PHE A 15 -1.37 -23.79 -0.05
CA PHE A 15 -1.61 -22.73 -1.04
C PHE A 15 -2.73 -21.77 -0.62
N ALA A 16 -3.73 -22.23 0.14
CA ALA A 16 -4.84 -21.39 0.60
C ALA A 16 -4.41 -20.37 1.67
N GLN A 17 -3.49 -20.73 2.58
CA GLN A 17 -2.98 -19.81 3.60
C GLN A 17 -2.03 -18.74 3.04
N ALA A 18 -1.28 -19.06 1.96
CA ALA A 18 -0.38 -18.10 1.33
C ALA A 18 -1.13 -16.97 0.57
N GLN A 19 -2.34 -17.24 0.06
CA GLN A 19 -3.16 -16.24 -0.62
C GLN A 19 -3.92 -15.32 0.35
N ALA A 20 -4.29 -15.81 1.54
CA ALA A 20 -4.92 -15.00 2.59
C ALA A 20 -3.99 -13.88 3.13
N GLN A 21 -2.68 -14.06 3.03
CA GLN A 21 -1.69 -13.08 3.48
C GLN A 21 -1.42 -11.98 2.42
N ARG A 22 -1.86 -12.17 1.16
CA ARG A 22 -1.64 -11.23 0.05
C ARG A 22 -2.75 -10.19 -0.13
N GLN A 23 -3.85 -10.27 0.61
CA GLN A 23 -5.05 -9.45 0.37
C GLN A 23 -5.32 -8.36 1.43
N ASP A 24 -4.46 -8.13 2.42
CA ASP A 24 -4.73 -7.11 3.46
C ASP A 24 -4.14 -5.72 3.12
N ASN A 25 -4.40 -5.24 1.90
CA ASN A 25 -4.07 -3.88 1.49
C ASN A 25 -5.28 -3.13 0.93
N ARG A 26 -6.49 -3.48 1.37
CA ARG A 26 -7.74 -2.84 0.97
C ARG A 26 -8.40 -2.31 2.23
N GLU A 27 -8.41 -0.99 2.36
CA GLU A 27 -9.12 -0.22 3.40
C GLU A 27 -8.87 -0.74 4.81
N ARG A 28 -7.69 -0.41 5.34
CA ARG A 28 -7.47 -0.47 6.77
C ARG A 28 -8.39 0.58 7.41
N ASP A 29 -9.55 0.12 7.84
CA ASP A 29 -10.48 0.88 8.66
C ASP A 29 -9.70 1.67 9.73
N PRO A 30 -9.72 3.02 9.68
CA PRO A 30 -8.98 3.87 10.60
C PRO A 30 -9.33 3.58 12.06
N GLU A 31 -10.60 3.27 12.35
CA GLU A 31 -11.04 2.98 13.71
C GLU A 31 -10.44 1.68 14.21
N LYS A 32 -10.46 0.64 13.38
CA LYS A 32 -9.86 -0.67 13.69
C LYS A 32 -8.34 -0.59 13.82
N MET A 33 -7.69 0.29 13.07
CA MET A 33 -6.26 0.53 13.21
C MET A 33 -5.95 1.27 14.51
N ALA A 34 -6.69 2.35 14.79
CA ALA A 34 -6.58 3.12 16.01
C ALA A 34 -6.76 2.24 17.24
N GLU A 35 -7.79 1.39 17.24
CA GLU A 35 -8.06 0.42 18.32
C GLU A 35 -6.89 -0.56 18.52
N ARG A 36 -6.36 -1.16 17.45
CA ARG A 36 -5.20 -2.05 17.57
C ARG A 36 -3.95 -1.34 18.08
N MET A 37 -3.76 -0.07 17.73
CA MET A 37 -2.62 0.72 18.19
C MET A 37 -2.77 1.11 19.65
N SER A 38 -3.96 1.54 20.07
CA SER A 38 -4.24 1.90 21.46
C SER A 38 -4.13 0.68 22.37
N GLN A 39 -4.70 -0.47 22.01
CA GLN A 39 -4.58 -1.72 22.77
C GLN A 39 -3.12 -2.16 22.93
N ARG A 40 -2.32 -2.11 21.84
CA ARG A 40 -0.89 -2.46 21.91
C ARG A 40 -0.09 -1.52 22.80
N MET A 41 -0.46 -0.23 22.86
CA MET A 41 0.17 0.71 23.77
C MET A 41 -0.31 0.48 25.20
N GLY A 42 -1.59 0.17 25.38
CA GLY A 42 -2.19 -0.24 26.63
C GLY A 42 -1.44 -1.39 27.27
N GLU A 43 -1.26 -2.49 26.53
CA GLU A 43 -0.52 -3.67 26.99
C GLU A 43 0.96 -3.39 27.29
N LYS A 44 1.61 -2.49 26.53
CA LYS A 44 3.04 -2.21 26.69
C LYS A 44 3.35 -1.23 27.82
N LEU A 45 2.39 -0.39 28.16
CA LEU A 45 2.57 0.72 29.11
C LEU A 45 1.66 0.56 30.34
N ASP A 46 0.96 -0.57 30.46
CA ASP A 46 0.00 -0.88 31.51
C ASP A 46 -1.06 0.24 31.67
N LEU A 47 -1.63 0.70 30.55
CA LEU A 47 -2.60 1.79 30.56
C LEU A 47 -3.96 1.33 31.10
N THR A 48 -4.68 2.29 31.67
CA THR A 48 -6.09 2.10 32.02
C THR A 48 -6.98 2.12 30.77
N THR A 49 -8.18 1.55 30.86
CA THR A 49 -9.17 1.57 29.77
C THR A 49 -9.49 2.98 29.29
N GLU A 50 -9.54 3.95 30.21
CA GLU A 50 -9.83 5.34 29.87
C GLU A 50 -8.67 5.99 29.09
N GLN A 51 -7.42 5.67 29.41
CA GLN A 51 -6.25 6.10 28.63
C GLN A 51 -6.20 5.45 27.25
N GLU A 52 -6.59 4.18 27.13
CA GLU A 52 -6.69 3.49 25.83
C GLU A 52 -7.77 4.11 24.93
N GLU A 53 -8.92 4.49 25.50
CA GLU A 53 -10.00 5.17 24.76
C GLU A 53 -9.55 6.55 24.27
N GLN A 54 -8.85 7.32 25.10
CA GLN A 54 -8.26 8.61 24.70
C GLN A 54 -7.24 8.43 23.56
N LEU A 55 -6.38 7.42 23.63
CA LEU A 55 -5.43 7.12 22.56
C LEU A 55 -6.12 6.68 21.27
N LYS A 56 -7.19 5.88 21.36
CA LYS A 56 -7.98 5.49 20.18
C LYS A 56 -8.52 6.73 19.47
N ASN A 57 -9.14 7.65 20.22
CA ASN A 57 -9.69 8.88 19.66
C ASN A 57 -8.59 9.77 19.03
N LEU A 58 -7.44 9.90 19.69
CA LEU A 58 -6.28 10.61 19.15
C LEU A 58 -5.83 10.02 17.80
N PHE A 59 -5.73 8.69 17.70
CA PHE A 59 -5.30 8.05 16.46
C PHE A 59 -6.32 8.16 15.33
N ILE A 60 -7.62 8.20 15.63
CA ILE A 60 -8.67 8.48 14.64
C ILE A 60 -8.51 9.91 14.11
N GLU A 61 -8.35 10.89 14.99
CA GLU A 61 -8.13 12.28 14.61
C GLU A 61 -6.88 12.43 13.74
N GLU A 62 -5.76 11.83 14.15
CA GLU A 62 -4.52 11.84 13.36
C GLU A 62 -4.70 11.17 11.99
N ALA A 63 -5.43 10.07 11.92
CA ALA A 63 -5.69 9.38 10.65
C ALA A 63 -6.49 10.28 9.69
N ASN A 64 -7.52 10.97 10.20
CA ASN A 64 -8.31 11.91 9.42
C ASN A 64 -7.46 13.09 8.94
N LYS A 65 -6.65 13.69 9.82
CA LYS A 65 -5.73 14.78 9.46
C LYS A 65 -4.71 14.36 8.40
N ARG A 66 -4.16 13.15 8.51
CA ARG A 66 -3.25 12.59 7.49
C ARG A 66 -3.94 12.45 6.14
N LYS A 67 -5.20 11.99 6.12
CA LYS A 67 -5.99 11.87 4.90
C LYS A 67 -6.20 13.23 4.23
N GLU A 68 -6.53 14.26 4.98
CA GLU A 68 -6.68 15.63 4.45
C GLU A 68 -5.37 16.15 3.84
N ILE A 69 -4.25 15.96 4.54
CA ILE A 69 -2.93 16.34 4.03
C ILE A 69 -2.58 15.57 2.74
N GLU A 70 -2.92 14.28 2.68
CA GLU A 70 -2.66 13.45 1.51
C GLU A 70 -3.48 13.91 0.29
N GLU A 71 -4.77 14.21 0.47
CA GLU A 71 -5.60 14.75 -0.62
C GLU A 71 -5.12 16.13 -1.08
N ALA A 72 -4.76 17.04 -0.15
CA ALA A 72 -4.21 18.34 -0.50
C ALA A 72 -2.90 18.21 -1.32
N ARG A 73 -1.99 17.33 -0.87
CA ARG A 73 -0.73 17.06 -1.55
C ARG A 73 -0.92 16.40 -2.93
N LYS A 74 -1.96 15.60 -3.08
CA LYS A 74 -2.28 14.92 -4.35
C LYS A 74 -2.70 15.92 -5.42
N GLU A 75 -3.53 16.89 -5.07
CA GLU A 75 -3.91 17.98 -5.97
C GLU A 75 -2.69 18.85 -6.33
N GLU A 76 -1.89 19.26 -5.34
CA GLU A 76 -0.65 20.02 -5.57
C GLU A 76 0.33 19.26 -6.48
N MET A 77 0.47 17.95 -6.30
CA MET A 77 1.33 17.13 -7.14
C MET A 77 0.78 16.99 -8.56
N LYS A 78 -0.54 17.01 -8.74
CA LYS A 78 -1.16 16.92 -10.07
C LYS A 78 -0.87 18.20 -10.85
N THR A 79 -1.12 19.37 -10.25
CA THR A 79 -0.83 20.66 -10.89
C THR A 79 0.66 20.81 -11.20
N ALA A 80 1.54 20.49 -10.25
CA ALA A 80 2.99 20.54 -10.49
C ALA A 80 3.45 19.61 -11.63
N LYS A 81 2.79 18.47 -11.83
CA LYS A 81 3.09 17.56 -12.95
C LYS A 81 2.62 18.12 -14.28
N GLU A 82 1.45 18.74 -14.32
CA GLU A 82 0.89 19.38 -15.52
C GLU A 82 1.79 20.56 -15.93
N ASP A 83 2.10 21.47 -15.02
CA ASP A 83 3.02 22.59 -15.23
C ASP A 83 4.39 22.14 -15.73
N HIS A 84 4.93 21.06 -15.15
CA HIS A 84 6.21 20.51 -15.57
C HIS A 84 6.13 19.93 -16.98
N LYS A 85 5.02 19.26 -17.32
CA LYS A 85 4.81 18.70 -18.66
C LYS A 85 4.73 19.80 -19.70
N GLU A 86 3.96 20.87 -19.46
CA GLU A 86 3.86 22.01 -20.38
C GLU A 86 5.22 22.65 -20.63
N LYS A 87 6.02 22.85 -19.56
CA LYS A 87 7.39 23.39 -19.69
C LYS A 87 8.31 22.46 -20.49
N LEU A 88 8.16 21.14 -20.35
CA LEU A 88 8.92 20.18 -21.15
C LEU A 88 8.51 20.21 -22.62
N GLU A 89 7.21 20.25 -22.91
CA GLU A 89 6.69 20.34 -24.28
C GLU A 89 7.15 21.62 -25.00
N ALA A 90 7.37 22.71 -24.26
CA ALA A 90 7.92 23.94 -24.81
C ALA A 90 9.44 23.89 -25.10
N ILE A 91 10.19 22.98 -24.46
CA ILE A 91 11.65 22.87 -24.59
C ILE A 91 12.04 21.77 -25.59
N LEU A 92 11.27 20.68 -25.64
CA LEU A 92 11.60 19.48 -26.41
C LEU A 92 10.97 19.53 -27.81
N SER A 93 11.66 18.95 -28.80
CA SER A 93 11.03 18.63 -30.08
C SER A 93 10.03 17.45 -29.92
N PRO A 94 9.08 17.26 -30.84
CA PRO A 94 8.13 16.14 -30.77
C PRO A 94 8.80 14.77 -30.65
N GLU A 95 9.89 14.54 -31.39
CA GLU A 95 10.66 13.28 -31.33
C GLU A 95 11.36 13.08 -29.98
N GLN A 96 11.85 14.16 -29.36
CA GLN A 96 12.49 14.11 -28.03
C GLN A 96 11.47 13.85 -26.93
N LEU A 97 10.27 14.44 -27.04
CA LEU A 97 9.18 14.21 -26.11
C LEU A 97 8.70 12.76 -26.15
N GLU A 98 8.50 12.20 -27.34
CA GLU A 98 8.10 10.80 -27.51
C GLU A 98 9.11 9.84 -26.88
N LYS A 99 10.41 10.08 -27.13
CA LYS A 99 11.49 9.30 -26.50
C LYS A 99 11.46 9.40 -24.97
N TRP A 100 11.28 10.60 -24.43
CA TRP A 100 11.21 10.82 -22.97
C TRP A 100 10.01 10.11 -22.33
N GLU A 101 8.83 10.14 -22.97
CA GLU A 101 7.65 9.43 -22.48
C GLU A 101 7.85 7.91 -22.48
N ALA A 102 8.48 7.37 -23.52
CA ALA A 102 8.83 5.96 -23.60
C ALA A 102 9.78 5.53 -22.47
N GLU A 103 10.86 6.28 -22.24
CA GLU A 103 11.82 6.03 -21.15
C GLU A 103 11.15 6.10 -19.76
N LYS A 104 10.27 7.10 -19.56
CA LYS A 104 9.51 7.26 -18.31
C LYS A 104 8.59 6.06 -18.04
N LYS A 105 7.91 5.56 -19.08
CA LYS A 105 7.04 4.38 -18.98
C LYS A 105 7.85 3.14 -18.62
N GLU A 106 8.96 2.89 -19.31
CA GLU A 106 9.85 1.76 -19.05
C GLU A 106 10.41 1.79 -17.61
N ALA A 107 10.84 2.97 -17.15
CA ALA A 107 11.29 3.16 -15.77
C ALA A 107 10.16 2.86 -14.76
N GLY A 108 8.94 3.29 -15.06
CA GLY A 108 7.74 2.99 -14.28
C GLY A 108 7.45 1.50 -14.18
N ASP A 109 7.51 0.78 -15.29
CA ASP A 109 7.28 -0.67 -15.36
C ASP A 109 8.37 -1.44 -14.59
N LYS A 110 9.65 -1.08 -14.78
CA LYS A 110 10.77 -1.66 -13.99
C LYS A 110 10.57 -1.46 -12.48
N MET A 111 10.09 -0.28 -12.06
CA MET A 111 9.79 -0.02 -10.66
C MET A 111 8.60 -0.84 -10.15
N ARG A 112 7.58 -1.04 -10.98
CA ARG A 112 6.44 -1.91 -10.66
C ARG A 112 6.88 -3.36 -10.50
N GLU A 113 7.71 -3.88 -11.40
CA GLU A 113 8.27 -5.23 -11.31
C GLU A 113 9.13 -5.42 -10.06
N ARG A 114 10.00 -4.46 -9.73
CA ARG A 114 10.76 -4.47 -8.47
C ARG A 114 9.85 -4.53 -7.23
N ARG A 115 8.70 -3.85 -7.26
CA ARG A 115 7.72 -3.91 -6.16
C ARG A 115 7.00 -5.26 -6.08
N LYS A 116 6.66 -5.87 -7.22
CA LYS A 116 6.08 -7.23 -7.26
C LYS A 116 7.06 -8.25 -6.68
N ARG A 117 8.34 -8.20 -7.08
CA ARG A 117 9.44 -9.01 -6.53
C ARG A 117 9.53 -8.92 -5.02
N ARG A 118 9.58 -7.69 -4.49
CA ARG A 118 9.67 -7.43 -3.04
C ARG A 118 8.45 -7.95 -2.27
N ARG A 119 7.28 -8.01 -2.92
CA ARG A 119 6.05 -8.55 -2.34
C ARG A 119 5.90 -10.06 -2.56
N GLY A 120 6.88 -10.69 -3.23
CA GLY A 120 6.82 -12.10 -3.60
C GLY A 120 5.65 -12.43 -4.54
N ILE A 121 5.17 -11.46 -5.33
CA ILE A 121 4.04 -11.63 -6.27
C ILE A 121 4.51 -12.16 -7.64
N ASP A 122 5.82 -12.35 -7.81
CA ASP A 122 6.40 -13.00 -8.98
C ASP A 122 6.07 -14.51 -8.88
N GLU A 123 5.20 -14.99 -9.77
CA GLU A 123 5.02 -16.41 -10.12
C GLU A 123 6.08 -16.84 -11.14
#